data_AF-A0A5N1J535-F1
#
_entry.id   AF-A0A5N1J535-F1
#
_cell.length_a   1.000
_cell.length_b   1.000
_cell.length_c   1.000
_cell.angle_alpha   90.00
_cell.angle_beta   90.00
_cell.angle_gamma   90.00
#
_symmetry.space_group_name_H-M   'P 1'
#
loop_
_entity.id
_entity.type
_entity.pdbx_description
1 polymer ?
#
loop_
_entity_poly.entity_id
_entity_poly.type
_entity_poly.pdbx_seq_one_letter_code
_entity_poly.pdbx_strand_id
1 'polypeptide(L)'
;MRSFYTLGLFCLLFAFACTKPAQKTTTATPQTARTTACPEYFYYYQQEKVPLKLKPAYLLAGFQPGLSQEAKTSILKTVPEFENLSTDQSGSAGTFNVVKLRNATSCDRVLQIIKQLQQKNELTFVNPVFDPVSNLGSGYLWVGLTSGFLVTLKSADQMPQLKALLTETRTELLDTLGETTFLIGATKNAKGNALEMANYFHEQPFVENAEPDFFLATKPEDSNLPSR
;
A
#
# COMPACT_ATOMS: atom_id res chain seq x y z
N MET A 1 44.00 -14.87 -44.03
CA MET A 1 44.53 -16.23 -43.76
C MET A 1 43.50 -16.92 -42.87
N ARG A 2 42.55 -17.67 -43.44
CA ARG A 2 42.56 -19.14 -43.60
C ARG A 2 42.91 -19.88 -42.30
N SER A 3 41.92 -20.49 -41.65
CA SER A 3 41.72 -21.94 -41.75
C SER A 3 40.50 -22.44 -40.98
N PHE A 4 39.77 -23.32 -41.66
CA PHE A 4 38.68 -24.17 -41.19
C PHE A 4 39.22 -25.35 -40.38
N TYR A 5 38.43 -25.89 -39.45
CA TYR A 5 38.34 -27.35 -39.25
C TYR A 5 36.93 -27.79 -38.88
N THR A 6 36.37 -28.53 -39.82
CA THR A 6 35.17 -29.36 -39.74
C THR A 6 35.54 -30.66 -39.02
N LEU A 7 34.71 -31.13 -38.08
CA LEU A 7 34.63 -32.55 -37.78
C LEU A 7 33.20 -32.88 -37.34
N GLY A 8 32.48 -33.60 -38.20
CA GLY A 8 31.19 -34.17 -37.88
C GLY A 8 31.35 -35.46 -37.08
N LEU A 9 30.29 -35.81 -36.34
CA LEU A 9 30.07 -37.20 -35.97
C LEU A 9 28.57 -37.51 -35.96
N PHE A 10 28.26 -38.47 -36.83
CA PHE A 10 27.10 -39.34 -36.89
C PHE A 10 26.71 -39.88 -35.51
N CYS A 11 25.41 -39.94 -35.17
CA CYS A 11 24.73 -41.23 -34.94
C CYS A 11 23.27 -41.12 -34.45
N LEU A 12 22.48 -42.04 -34.99
CA LEU A 12 21.33 -42.75 -34.39
C LEU A 12 19.99 -42.02 -34.27
N LEU A 13 19.25 -42.12 -35.39
CA LEU A 13 17.80 -42.22 -35.45
C LEU A 13 17.30 -43.39 -34.58
N PHE A 14 16.64 -43.08 -33.47
CA PHE A 14 15.72 -44.01 -32.81
C PHE A 14 14.29 -43.65 -33.22
N ALA A 15 13.73 -44.44 -34.13
CA ALA A 15 12.30 -44.42 -34.43
C ALA A 15 11.55 -45.16 -33.31
N PHE A 16 11.11 -44.43 -32.28
CA PHE A 16 10.07 -44.91 -31.39
C PHE A 16 8.70 -44.58 -31.99
N ALA A 17 8.10 -45.58 -32.64
CA ALA A 17 6.69 -45.59 -32.97
C ALA A 17 5.89 -45.66 -31.67
N CYS A 18 5.41 -44.51 -31.20
CA CYS A 18 4.49 -44.42 -30.07
C CYS A 18 3.06 -44.33 -30.62
N THR A 19 2.34 -45.44 -30.59
CA THR A 19 0.91 -45.51 -30.87
C THR A 19 0.16 -44.72 -29.80
N LYS A 20 -0.44 -43.58 -30.19
CA LYS A 20 -1.33 -42.78 -29.34
C LYS A 20 -2.60 -43.58 -29.02
N PRO A 21 -2.90 -43.93 -27.75
CA PRO A 21 -4.25 -44.36 -27.40
C PRO A 21 -5.20 -43.16 -27.49
N ALA A 22 -6.39 -43.40 -28.02
CA ALA A 22 -7.46 -42.42 -28.12
C ALA A 22 -7.78 -41.84 -26.73
N GLN A 23 -7.53 -40.54 -26.57
CA GLN A 23 -7.86 -39.80 -25.36
C GLN A 23 -9.38 -39.61 -25.34
N LYS A 24 -10.06 -40.34 -24.45
CA LYS A 24 -11.44 -40.08 -24.08
C LYS A 24 -11.55 -38.62 -23.66
N THR A 25 -12.51 -37.91 -24.25
CA THR A 25 -12.94 -36.58 -23.86
C THR A 25 -13.38 -36.61 -22.40
N THR A 26 -12.44 -36.33 -21.50
CA THR A 26 -12.77 -36.04 -20.10
C THR A 26 -13.32 -34.62 -20.06
N THR A 27 -14.61 -34.54 -19.79
CA THR A 27 -15.34 -33.33 -19.41
C THR A 27 -14.47 -32.41 -18.58
N ALA A 28 -14.16 -31.23 -19.12
CA ALA A 28 -13.46 -30.18 -18.41
C ALA A 28 -14.27 -29.84 -17.15
N THR A 29 -13.75 -30.24 -16.00
CA THR A 29 -14.22 -29.75 -14.71
C THR A 29 -14.05 -28.23 -14.72
N PRO A 30 -15.07 -27.44 -14.36
CA PRO A 30 -14.93 -26.00 -14.32
C PRO A 30 -13.77 -25.67 -13.38
N GLN A 31 -12.76 -24.96 -13.89
CA GLN A 31 -11.75 -24.32 -13.05
C GLN A 31 -12.51 -23.36 -12.13
N THR A 32 -12.72 -23.77 -10.90
CA THR A 32 -13.15 -22.89 -9.82
C THR A 32 -12.12 -21.77 -9.77
N ALA A 33 -12.52 -20.58 -10.20
CA ALA A 33 -11.74 -19.37 -10.03
C ALA A 33 -11.31 -19.33 -8.56
N ARG A 34 -10.01 -19.43 -8.31
CA ARG A 34 -9.47 -19.19 -6.97
C ARG A 34 -9.77 -17.74 -6.65
N THR A 35 -10.80 -17.51 -5.86
CA THR A 35 -11.02 -16.23 -5.19
C THR A 35 -9.82 -16.01 -4.30
N THR A 36 -8.87 -15.19 -4.76
CA THR A 36 -7.72 -14.79 -3.94
C THR A 36 -8.31 -13.99 -2.78
N ALA A 37 -8.11 -14.47 -1.56
CA ALA A 37 -8.53 -13.73 -0.37
C ALA A 37 -7.74 -12.40 -0.31
N CYS A 38 -8.37 -11.35 0.22
CA CYS A 38 -7.66 -10.10 0.49
C CYS A 38 -6.39 -10.35 1.30
N PRO A 39 -5.29 -9.63 1.02
CA PRO A 39 -4.15 -9.62 1.92
C PRO A 39 -4.59 -9.19 3.32
N GLU A 40 -4.01 -9.84 4.33
CA GLU A 40 -4.15 -9.41 5.70
C GLU A 40 -3.21 -8.23 5.96
N TYR A 41 -3.75 -7.19 6.61
CA TYR A 41 -2.99 -6.02 7.03
C TYR A 41 -3.03 -5.95 8.55
N PHE A 42 -1.97 -5.45 9.15
CA PHE A 42 -1.93 -5.16 10.59
C PHE A 42 -0.94 -4.03 10.86
N TYR A 43 -1.08 -3.39 12.00
CA TYR A 43 -0.05 -2.53 12.59
C TYR A 43 0.19 -2.93 14.04
N TYR A 44 1.32 -2.49 14.59
CA TYR A 44 1.60 -2.62 16.02
C TYR A 44 1.04 -1.42 16.79
N TYR A 45 0.33 -1.68 17.88
CA TYR A 45 -0.10 -0.69 18.86
C TYR A 45 0.12 -1.27 20.25
N GLN A 46 0.90 -0.58 21.09
CA GLN A 46 1.24 -1.06 22.43
C GLN A 46 1.78 -2.52 22.43
N GLN A 47 2.66 -2.83 21.47
CA GLN A 47 3.24 -4.18 21.26
C GLN A 47 2.26 -5.27 20.78
N GLU A 48 0.98 -4.93 20.54
CA GLU A 48 -0.01 -5.87 20.01
C GLU A 48 -0.27 -5.65 18.52
N LYS A 49 -0.55 -6.75 17.80
CA LYS A 49 -0.97 -6.68 16.40
C LYS A 49 -2.44 -6.33 16.31
N VAL A 50 -2.74 -5.19 15.71
CA VAL A 50 -4.10 -4.74 15.41
C VAL A 50 -4.42 -5.06 13.95
N PRO A 51 -5.37 -5.97 13.66
CA PRO A 51 -5.71 -6.31 12.29
C PRO A 51 -6.46 -5.17 11.59
N LEU A 52 -6.17 -5.00 10.32
CA LEU A 52 -6.79 -4.00 9.44
C LEU A 52 -7.51 -4.72 8.30
N LYS A 53 -8.76 -4.31 8.05
CA LYS A 53 -9.57 -4.84 6.95
C LYS A 53 -9.66 -3.81 5.84
N LEU A 54 -9.18 -4.16 4.65
CA LEU A 54 -9.19 -3.27 3.49
C LEU A 54 -10.62 -2.84 3.15
N LYS A 55 -10.79 -1.55 2.80
CA LYS A 55 -12.04 -0.94 2.34
C LYS A 55 -11.88 -0.44 0.90
N PRO A 56 -12.16 -1.28 -0.12
CA PRO A 56 -11.78 -1.01 -1.52
C PRO A 56 -12.44 0.21 -2.18
N ALA A 57 -13.46 0.80 -1.57
CA ALA A 57 -14.19 1.94 -2.14
C ALA A 57 -13.40 3.27 -2.06
N TYR A 58 -12.30 3.31 -1.32
CA TYR A 58 -11.54 4.55 -1.08
C TYR A 58 -10.03 4.30 -1.13
N LEU A 59 -9.30 5.35 -1.51
CA LEU A 59 -7.85 5.45 -1.43
C LEU A 59 -7.46 6.83 -0.90
N LEU A 60 -6.27 6.96 -0.32
CA LEU A 60 -5.63 8.25 -0.13
C LEU A 60 -4.54 8.45 -1.18
N ALA A 61 -4.48 9.64 -1.76
CA ALA A 61 -3.48 10.00 -2.76
C ALA A 61 -2.81 11.33 -2.40
N GLY A 62 -1.48 11.30 -2.30
CA GLY A 62 -0.66 12.50 -2.26
C GLY A 62 -0.22 12.88 -3.67
N PHE A 63 -0.30 14.16 -3.99
CA PHE A 63 0.09 14.70 -5.29
C PHE A 63 1.34 15.57 -5.17
N GLN A 64 2.09 15.69 -6.26
CA GLN A 64 3.16 16.68 -6.34
C GLN A 64 2.60 18.10 -6.11
N PRO A 65 3.35 18.99 -5.44
CA PRO A 65 2.91 20.37 -5.21
C PRO A 65 2.61 21.12 -6.51
N GLY A 66 1.66 22.05 -6.45
CA GLY A 66 1.32 22.94 -7.57
C GLY A 66 0.35 22.37 -8.61
N LEU A 67 -0.09 21.11 -8.48
CA LEU A 67 -1.13 20.55 -9.35
C LEU A 67 -2.51 21.12 -9.00
N SER A 68 -3.25 21.58 -10.02
CA SER A 68 -4.64 22.02 -9.85
C SER A 68 -5.59 20.83 -9.61
N GLN A 69 -6.78 21.09 -9.06
CA GLN A 69 -7.78 20.05 -8.83
C GLN A 69 -8.20 19.35 -10.13
N GLU A 70 -8.25 20.08 -11.24
CA GLU A 70 -8.57 19.55 -12.57
C GLU A 70 -7.48 18.61 -13.08
N ALA A 71 -6.21 18.97 -12.86
CA ALA A 71 -5.06 18.13 -13.21
C ALA A 71 -5.06 16.83 -12.38
N LYS A 72 -5.23 16.94 -11.05
CA LYS A 72 -5.36 15.77 -10.15
C LYS A 72 -6.48 14.85 -10.60
N THR A 73 -7.65 15.40 -10.89
CA THR A 73 -8.81 14.65 -11.39
C THR A 73 -8.53 13.97 -12.73
N SER A 74 -7.84 14.66 -13.65
CA SER A 74 -7.51 14.11 -14.97
C SER A 74 -6.55 12.93 -14.90
N ILE A 75 -5.59 12.95 -13.97
CA ILE A 75 -4.70 11.81 -13.68
C ILE A 75 -5.52 10.61 -13.22
N LEU A 76 -6.46 10.82 -12.29
CA LEU A 76 -7.26 9.74 -11.70
C LEU A 76 -8.30 9.17 -12.68
N LYS A 77 -8.82 9.95 -13.62
CA LYS A 77 -9.72 9.48 -14.69
C LYS A 77 -9.10 8.41 -15.60
N THR A 78 -7.79 8.18 -15.53
CA THR A 78 -7.14 7.02 -16.19
C THR A 78 -7.51 5.67 -15.57
N VAL A 79 -8.15 5.68 -14.40
CA VAL A 79 -8.69 4.50 -13.72
C VAL A 79 -10.21 4.43 -13.95
N PRO A 80 -10.74 3.38 -14.60
CA PRO A 80 -12.18 3.27 -14.89
C PRO A 80 -13.08 3.31 -13.65
N GLU A 81 -12.58 2.85 -12.51
CA GLU A 81 -13.29 2.84 -11.23
C GLU A 81 -13.32 4.21 -10.55
N PHE A 82 -12.57 5.21 -11.02
CA PHE A 82 -12.60 6.54 -10.41
C PHE A 82 -14.02 7.12 -10.46
N GLU A 83 -14.51 7.59 -9.30
CA GLU A 83 -15.81 8.23 -9.16
C GLU A 83 -15.67 9.70 -8.81
N ASN A 84 -14.91 10.02 -7.75
CA ASN A 84 -14.76 11.39 -7.27
C ASN A 84 -13.42 11.61 -6.55
N LEU A 85 -13.00 12.86 -6.48
CA LEU A 85 -11.84 13.34 -5.74
C LEU A 85 -12.28 14.42 -4.75
N SER A 86 -11.92 14.28 -3.48
CA SER A 86 -12.15 15.35 -2.48
C SER A 86 -11.31 16.58 -2.79
N THR A 87 -11.63 17.70 -2.14
CA THR A 87 -10.67 18.80 -1.98
C THR A 87 -9.49 18.34 -1.12
N ASP A 88 -8.42 19.13 -1.15
CA ASP A 88 -7.21 18.89 -0.37
C ASP A 88 -7.54 18.78 1.12
N GLN A 89 -7.04 17.71 1.72
CA GLN A 89 -7.03 17.45 3.16
C GLN A 89 -5.62 17.67 3.66
N SER A 90 -5.47 18.11 4.91
CA SER A 90 -4.17 18.26 5.56
C SER A 90 -4.08 17.29 6.71
N GLY A 91 -2.98 16.53 6.76
CA GLY A 91 -2.59 15.73 7.91
C GLY A 91 -1.17 16.09 8.36
N SER A 92 -0.70 15.42 9.40
CA SER A 92 0.64 15.66 9.96
C SER A 92 1.74 15.40 8.94
N ALA A 93 1.56 14.38 8.09
CA ALA A 93 2.50 14.03 7.03
C ALA A 93 2.30 14.79 5.70
N GLY A 94 1.51 15.86 5.71
CA GLY A 94 1.27 16.73 4.56
C GLY A 94 -0.12 16.62 3.94
N THR A 95 -0.23 17.16 2.72
CA THR A 95 -1.50 17.27 2.01
C THR A 95 -1.82 16.03 1.19
N PHE A 96 -3.09 15.62 1.19
CA PHE A 96 -3.59 14.50 0.39
C PHE A 96 -5.04 14.73 -0.04
N ASN A 97 -5.52 13.88 -0.94
CA ASN A 97 -6.93 13.84 -1.33
C ASN A 97 -7.50 12.44 -1.07
N VAL A 98 -8.79 12.39 -0.75
CA VAL A 98 -9.57 11.15 -0.71
C VAL A 98 -10.05 10.86 -2.13
N VAL A 99 -9.64 9.71 -2.66
CA VAL A 99 -10.10 9.20 -3.95
C VAL A 99 -11.24 8.23 -3.68
N LYS A 100 -12.44 8.56 -4.17
CA LYS A 100 -13.58 7.65 -4.15
C LYS A 100 -13.59 6.82 -5.42
N LEU A 101 -13.69 5.51 -5.26
CA LEU A 101 -13.89 4.55 -6.34
C LEU A 101 -15.35 4.13 -6.39
N ARG A 102 -15.79 3.66 -7.56
CA ARG A 102 -17.14 3.14 -7.75
C ARG A 102 -17.41 1.99 -6.77
N ASN A 103 -18.63 1.98 -6.24
CA ASN A 103 -19.13 0.90 -5.42
C ASN A 103 -18.94 -0.46 -6.13
N ALA A 104 -18.60 -1.49 -5.35
CA ALA A 104 -18.23 -2.84 -5.81
C ALA A 104 -16.83 -3.03 -6.42
N THR A 105 -15.93 -2.05 -6.29
CA THR A 105 -14.49 -2.30 -6.54
C THR A 105 -14.01 -3.44 -5.64
N SER A 106 -13.42 -4.48 -6.22
CA SER A 106 -12.94 -5.63 -5.45
C SER A 106 -11.60 -5.34 -4.78
N CYS A 107 -11.24 -6.19 -3.82
CA CYS A 107 -9.95 -6.14 -3.12
C CYS A 107 -8.76 -6.21 -4.08
N ASP A 108 -8.70 -7.23 -4.93
CA ASP A 108 -7.64 -7.37 -5.91
C ASP A 108 -7.58 -6.16 -6.86
N ARG A 109 -8.75 -5.62 -7.21
CA ARG A 109 -8.82 -4.48 -8.12
C ARG A 109 -8.27 -3.21 -7.50
N VAL A 110 -8.61 -2.90 -6.25
CA VAL A 110 -8.08 -1.71 -5.58
C VAL A 110 -6.55 -1.79 -5.42
N LEU A 111 -5.99 -2.98 -5.17
CA LEU A 111 -4.54 -3.18 -5.10
C LEU A 111 -3.85 -2.98 -6.46
N GLN A 112 -4.47 -3.42 -7.55
CA GLN A 112 -3.99 -3.13 -8.90
C GLN A 112 -4.03 -1.63 -9.21
N ILE A 113 -5.10 -0.93 -8.80
CA ILE A 113 -5.24 0.52 -8.97
C ILE A 113 -4.14 1.25 -8.21
N ILE A 114 -3.88 0.88 -6.95
CA ILE A 114 -2.78 1.44 -6.15
C ILE A 114 -1.47 1.28 -6.91
N LYS A 115 -1.14 0.06 -7.36
CA LYS A 115 0.10 -0.22 -8.10
C LYS A 115 0.19 0.58 -9.40
N GLN A 116 -0.90 0.70 -10.15
CA GLN A 116 -0.97 1.48 -11.39
C GLN A 116 -0.71 2.97 -11.13
N LEU A 117 -1.38 3.54 -10.13
CA LEU A 117 -1.28 4.96 -9.80
C LEU A 117 0.08 5.32 -9.20
N GLN A 118 0.70 4.43 -8.42
CA GLN A 118 2.05 4.63 -7.89
C GLN A 118 3.12 4.81 -8.98
N GLN A 119 2.88 4.35 -10.22
CA GLN A 119 3.78 4.58 -11.36
C GLN A 119 3.70 6.00 -11.94
N LYS A 120 2.73 6.82 -11.52
CA LYS A 120 2.58 8.20 -12.02
C LYS A 120 3.55 9.13 -11.29
N ASN A 121 4.26 9.97 -12.04
CA ASN A 121 5.24 10.90 -11.46
C ASN A 121 4.57 12.01 -10.65
N GLU A 122 3.33 12.33 -11.00
CA GLU A 122 2.46 13.33 -10.41
C GLU A 122 1.95 12.95 -9.01
N LEU A 123 2.06 11.68 -8.63
CA LEU A 123 1.68 11.16 -7.32
C LEU A 123 2.93 10.97 -6.44
N THR A 124 2.86 11.40 -5.19
CA THR A 124 3.89 11.18 -4.17
C THR A 124 3.65 9.88 -3.40
N PHE A 125 2.37 9.52 -3.20
CA PHE A 125 1.96 8.22 -2.66
C PHE A 125 0.52 7.90 -3.07
N VAL A 126 0.17 6.61 -3.03
CA VAL A 126 -1.22 6.14 -3.09
C VAL A 126 -1.34 4.97 -2.13
N ASN A 127 -2.22 5.12 -1.15
CA ASN A 127 -2.31 4.21 -0.02
C ASN A 127 -3.75 3.73 0.21
N PRO A 128 -3.91 2.52 0.77
CA PRO A 128 -5.20 1.94 1.07
C PRO A 128 -5.97 2.68 2.16
N VAL A 129 -7.27 2.44 2.17
CA VAL A 129 -8.19 2.79 3.25
C VAL A 129 -8.72 1.50 3.87
N PHE A 130 -8.97 1.50 5.17
CA PHE A 130 -9.43 0.36 5.93
C PHE A 130 -10.77 0.64 6.62
N ASP A 131 -11.51 -0.41 6.96
CA ASP A 131 -12.64 -0.30 7.87
C ASP A 131 -12.19 0.21 9.25
N PRO A 132 -13.08 0.85 10.03
CA PRO A 132 -12.75 1.31 11.38
C PRO A 132 -12.22 0.16 12.25
N VAL A 133 -11.10 0.39 12.93
CA VAL A 133 -10.58 -0.54 13.93
C VAL A 133 -11.37 -0.43 15.23
N SER A 134 -11.51 -1.57 15.93
CA SER A 134 -12.39 -1.70 17.09
C SER A 134 -12.05 -0.77 18.26
N ASN A 135 -10.78 -0.40 18.41
CA ASN A 135 -10.28 0.48 19.48
C ASN A 135 -10.53 1.97 19.24
N LEU A 136 -10.97 2.40 18.04
CA LEU A 136 -11.27 3.81 17.76
C LEU A 136 -12.71 4.22 18.10
N GLY A 137 -13.59 3.27 18.48
CA GLY A 137 -15.00 3.56 18.75
C GLY A 137 -15.85 3.69 17.47
N SER A 138 -17.16 3.97 17.63
CA SER A 138 -18.17 3.81 16.57
C SER A 138 -18.39 5.05 15.69
N GLY A 139 -17.69 6.16 15.94
CA GLY A 139 -17.87 7.44 15.25
C GLY A 139 -17.24 7.51 13.86
N TYR A 140 -16.40 6.54 13.50
CA TYR A 140 -15.61 6.57 12.27
C TYR A 140 -16.24 5.70 11.16
N LEU A 141 -16.12 6.16 9.91
CA LEU A 141 -16.56 5.44 8.71
C LEU A 141 -15.46 4.55 8.13
N TRP A 142 -14.21 5.01 8.25
CA TRP A 142 -13.01 4.35 7.76
C TRP A 142 -11.75 5.06 8.28
N VAL A 143 -10.61 4.36 8.16
CA VAL A 143 -9.28 4.89 8.48
C VAL A 143 -8.38 4.83 7.25
N GLY A 144 -7.81 5.96 6.86
CA GLY A 144 -6.96 6.08 5.68
C GLY A 144 -5.50 6.12 6.05
N LEU A 145 -4.68 5.32 5.36
CA LEU A 145 -3.24 5.32 5.56
C LEU A 145 -2.61 6.54 4.88
N THR A 146 -2.09 7.48 5.67
CA THR A 146 -1.35 8.63 5.14
C THR A 146 0.05 8.19 4.67
N SER A 147 0.91 9.14 4.29
CA SER A 147 2.33 8.84 4.06
C SER A 147 3.17 8.86 5.33
N GLY A 148 2.58 9.18 6.49
CA GLY A 148 3.28 9.32 7.76
C GLY A 148 3.20 8.11 8.66
N PHE A 149 4.20 7.96 9.50
CA PHE A 149 4.18 7.10 10.67
C PHE A 149 5.00 7.70 11.81
N LEU A 150 4.61 7.39 13.04
CA LEU A 150 5.26 7.83 14.27
C LEU A 150 6.29 6.79 14.68
N VAL A 151 7.44 7.25 15.19
CA VAL A 151 8.47 6.40 15.79
C VAL A 151 8.91 7.00 17.11
N THR A 152 8.86 6.20 18.16
CA THR A 152 9.39 6.52 19.48
C THR A 152 10.62 5.65 19.74
N LEU A 153 11.76 6.28 20.03
CA LEU A 153 13.00 5.61 20.41
C LEU A 153 13.01 5.27 21.91
N LYS A 154 13.77 4.25 22.30
CA LYS A 154 13.95 3.90 23.72
C LYS A 154 14.75 4.96 24.49
N SER A 155 15.62 5.69 23.79
CA SER A 155 16.42 6.79 24.35
C SER A 155 16.86 7.75 23.26
N ALA A 156 17.09 9.02 23.61
CA ALA A 156 17.57 10.04 22.67
C ALA A 156 18.93 9.70 22.02
N ASP A 157 19.78 8.93 22.72
CA ASP A 157 21.10 8.49 22.23
C ASP A 157 21.03 7.54 21.03
N GLN A 158 19.84 7.03 20.68
CA GLN A 158 19.63 6.13 19.54
C GLN A 158 19.31 6.86 18.23
N MET A 159 19.37 8.20 18.24
CA MET A 159 19.23 9.03 17.05
C MET A 159 20.17 8.62 15.88
N PRO A 160 21.45 8.25 16.11
CA PRO A 160 22.32 7.78 15.02
C PRO A 160 21.76 6.53 14.30
N GLN A 161 21.21 5.58 15.06
CA GLN A 161 20.60 4.36 14.54
C GLN A 161 19.34 4.67 13.73
N LEU A 162 18.50 5.60 14.23
CA LEU A 162 17.33 6.07 13.48
C LEU A 162 17.74 6.69 12.14
N LYS A 163 18.75 7.58 12.12
CA LYS A 163 19.24 8.22 10.89
C LYS A 163 19.78 7.21 9.87
N ALA A 164 20.48 6.17 10.34
CA ALA A 164 20.94 5.10 9.47
C ALA A 164 19.76 4.34 8.85
N LEU A 165 18.75 4.01 9.66
CA LEU A 165 17.55 3.31 9.19
C LEU A 165 16.71 4.15 8.22
N LEU A 166 16.57 5.46 8.45
CA LEU A 166 15.92 6.39 7.53
C LEU A 166 16.57 6.35 6.15
N THR A 167 17.89 6.44 6.12
CA THR A 167 18.69 6.36 4.88
C THR A 167 18.51 5.00 4.19
N GLU A 168 18.58 3.92 4.96
CA GLU A 168 18.44 2.56 4.44
C GLU A 168 17.06 2.34 3.81
N THR A 169 16.01 2.82 4.44
CA THR A 169 14.61 2.64 4.03
C THR A 169 14.12 3.71 3.06
N ARG A 170 14.93 4.74 2.80
CA ARG A 170 14.58 5.93 2.01
C ARG A 170 13.30 6.59 2.54
N THR A 171 13.20 6.65 3.86
CA THR A 171 12.17 7.39 4.56
C THR A 171 12.73 8.73 5.03
N GLU A 172 11.85 9.70 5.26
CA GLU A 172 12.23 11.09 5.54
C GLU A 172 11.76 11.50 6.93
N LEU A 173 12.64 12.15 7.70
CA LEU A 173 12.21 12.78 8.96
C LEU A 173 11.38 14.03 8.62
N LEU A 174 10.09 14.00 8.93
CA LEU A 174 9.17 15.12 8.67
C LEU A 174 9.11 16.09 9.84
N ASP A 175 9.07 15.57 11.07
CA ASP A 175 8.98 16.40 12.27
C ASP A 175 9.59 15.72 13.51
N THR A 176 9.99 16.53 14.49
CA THR A 176 10.43 16.11 15.82
C THR A 176 9.38 16.53 16.84
N LEU A 177 8.61 15.56 17.36
CA LEU A 177 7.48 15.82 18.26
C LEU A 177 7.90 15.80 19.74
N GLY A 178 9.11 15.32 20.04
CA GLY A 178 9.71 15.29 21.36
C GLY A 178 11.15 14.79 21.31
N GLU A 179 11.78 14.58 22.47
CA GLU A 179 13.18 14.14 22.54
C GLU A 179 13.41 12.76 21.90
N THR A 180 12.41 11.89 21.93
CA THR A 180 12.48 10.52 21.40
C THR A 180 11.40 10.19 20.38
N THR A 181 10.49 11.12 20.07
CA THR A 181 9.33 10.88 19.19
C THR A 181 9.42 11.68 17.91
N PHE A 182 9.26 11.00 16.78
CA PHE A 182 9.48 11.54 15.44
C PHE A 182 8.32 11.19 14.51
N LEU A 183 7.96 12.12 13.64
CA LEU A 183 7.10 11.85 12.50
C LEU A 183 7.97 11.58 11.27
N ILE A 184 7.74 10.44 10.63
CA ILE A 184 8.53 9.96 9.50
C ILE A 184 7.61 9.76 8.29
N GLY A 185 8.08 10.17 7.12
CA GLY A 185 7.41 10.06 5.84
C GLY A 185 7.90 8.85 5.03
N ALA A 186 6.95 8.09 4.49
CA ALA A 186 7.14 7.02 3.53
C ALA A 186 6.40 7.35 2.22
N THR A 187 7.09 8.09 1.33
CA THR A 187 6.61 8.35 -0.03
C THR A 187 6.84 7.14 -0.92
N LYS A 188 6.42 7.18 -2.19
CA LYS A 188 6.63 6.08 -3.16
C LYS A 188 8.10 5.71 -3.41
N ASN A 189 9.04 6.55 -2.97
CA ASN A 189 10.49 6.29 -3.08
C ASN A 189 11.05 5.47 -1.91
N ALA A 190 10.28 5.33 -0.83
CA ALA A 190 10.62 4.48 0.32
C ALA A 190 10.58 2.99 -0.06
N LYS A 191 11.18 2.14 0.77
CA LYS A 191 11.17 0.68 0.60
C LYS A 191 9.79 0.04 0.78
N GLY A 192 8.82 0.77 1.29
CA GLY A 192 7.41 0.39 1.42
C GLY A 192 6.54 1.58 1.79
N ASN A 193 5.24 1.36 1.88
CA ASN A 193 4.30 2.39 2.36
C ASN A 193 4.43 2.61 3.87
N ALA A 194 3.74 3.62 4.41
CA ALA A 194 3.83 3.98 5.83
C ALA A 194 3.46 2.84 6.80
N LEU A 195 2.54 1.94 6.42
CA LEU A 195 2.16 0.79 7.23
C LEU A 195 3.29 -0.26 7.28
N GLU A 196 3.86 -0.58 6.12
CA GLU A 196 4.99 -1.51 6.01
C GLU A 196 6.22 -0.98 6.74
N MET A 197 6.49 0.32 6.62
CA MET A 197 7.62 0.97 7.30
C MET A 197 7.39 1.07 8.81
N ALA A 198 6.18 1.42 9.28
CA ALA A 198 5.89 1.41 10.71
C ALA A 198 6.15 0.03 11.34
N ASN A 199 5.68 -1.04 10.69
CA ASN A 199 5.91 -2.40 11.17
C ASN A 199 7.41 -2.77 11.14
N TYR A 200 8.13 -2.42 10.08
CA TYR A 200 9.57 -2.70 9.97
C TYR A 200 10.39 -1.94 11.02
N PHE A 201 10.01 -0.70 11.34
CA PHE A 201 10.66 0.11 12.37
C PHE A 201 10.33 -0.43 13.77
N HIS A 202 9.09 -0.88 14.01
CA HIS A 202 8.68 -1.48 15.28
C HIS A 202 9.54 -2.70 15.66
N GLU A 203 9.98 -3.48 14.66
CA GLU A 203 10.83 -4.66 14.88
C GLU A 203 12.29 -4.33 15.26
N GLN A 204 12.69 -3.06 15.26
CA GLN A 204 14.06 -2.67 15.55
C GLN A 204 14.34 -2.62 17.06
N PRO A 205 15.49 -3.12 17.53
CA PRO A 205 15.77 -3.24 18.97
C PRO A 205 15.86 -1.89 19.71
N PHE A 206 16.11 -0.81 18.98
CA PHE A 206 16.24 0.55 19.50
C PHE A 206 14.94 1.37 19.38
N VAL A 207 13.88 0.80 18.83
CA VAL A 207 12.56 1.43 18.74
C VAL A 207 11.70 0.92 19.89
N GLU A 208 11.06 1.85 20.59
CA GLU A 208 10.07 1.54 21.64
C GLU A 208 8.69 1.30 21.03
N ASN A 209 8.26 2.18 20.12
CA ASN A 209 7.01 2.04 19.38
C ASN A 209 7.15 2.60 17.96
N ALA A 210 6.41 2.03 17.01
CA ALA A 210 6.24 2.62 15.69
C ALA A 210 4.85 2.27 15.15
N GLU A 211 4.10 3.28 14.72
CA GLU A 211 2.71 3.13 14.31
C GLU A 211 2.34 4.09 13.17
N PRO A 212 1.41 3.71 12.27
CA PRO A 212 1.01 4.59 11.17
C PRO A 212 0.28 5.85 11.65
N ASP A 213 0.50 6.97 10.95
CA ASP A 213 -0.33 8.17 11.09
C ASP A 213 -1.59 7.98 10.22
N PHE A 214 -2.73 7.72 10.86
CA PHE A 214 -4.00 7.50 10.16
C PHE A 214 -4.83 8.78 10.04
N PHE A 215 -5.41 8.98 8.86
CA PHE A 215 -6.52 9.90 8.72
C PHE A 215 -7.84 9.21 9.10
N LEU A 216 -8.61 9.84 9.99
CA LEU A 216 -9.86 9.29 10.50
C LEU A 216 -11.06 9.99 9.85
N ALA A 217 -11.86 9.27 9.06
CA ALA A 217 -13.08 9.82 8.50
C ALA A 217 -14.24 9.63 9.46
N THR A 218 -14.84 10.72 9.92
CA THR A 218 -15.99 10.69 10.83
C THR A 218 -17.31 10.56 10.07
N LYS A 219 -18.33 10.01 10.74
CA LYS A 219 -19.71 10.15 10.31
C LYS A 219 -20.09 11.64 10.40
N PRO A 220 -20.90 12.17 9.46
CA PRO A 220 -21.57 13.45 9.69
C PRO A 220 -22.30 13.35 11.04
N GLU A 221 -22.05 14.31 11.92
CA GLU A 221 -22.77 14.38 13.19
C GLU A 221 -24.26 14.54 12.87
N ASP A 222 -25.10 13.67 13.44
CA ASP A 222 -26.55 13.76 13.28
C ASP A 222 -26.98 15.06 13.97
N SER A 223 -27.15 16.14 13.18
CA SER A 223 -27.40 17.51 13.67
C SER A 223 -28.74 17.68 14.40
N ASN A 224 -29.41 16.58 14.76
CA ASN A 224 -30.70 16.51 15.45
C ASN A 224 -30.59 15.95 16.88
N LEU A 225 -29.39 15.72 17.43
CA LEU A 225 -29.26 15.40 18.85
C LEU A 225 -29.27 16.69 19.68
N PRO A 226 -30.21 16.85 20.65
CA PRO A 226 -30.22 18.01 21.51
C PRO A 226 -28.93 18.05 22.34
N SER A 227 -28.30 19.22 22.38
CA SER A 227 -27.13 19.51 23.19
C SER A 227 -27.36 19.06 24.64
N ARG A 228 -26.45 18.25 25.18
CA ARG A 228 -26.41 17.93 26.62
C ARG A 228 -25.73 19.04 27.41
#